data_AF-A0A2T0FLY9-F1
#
_entry.id   AF-A0A2T0FLY9-F1
#
_cell.length_a   1.000
_cell.length_b   1.000
_cell.length_c   1.000
_cell.angle_alpha   90.00
_cell.angle_beta   90.00
_cell.angle_gamma   90.00
#
_symmetry.space_group_name_H-M   'P 1'
#
loop_
_entity.id
_entity.type
_entity.pdbx_description
1 polymer ?
#
loop_
_entity_poly.entity_id
_entity_poly.type
_entity_poly.pdbx_seq_one_letter_code
_entity_poly.pdbx_strand_id
1 'polypeptide(L)'
;MNSNKFGMVIEGGVPVYHPEYEDFRDFKKFVEQIEPMGMQTGIVKIVPPKEWLVQLPKLDSTITSKIKIKRPIVQNVSGSHGVFRFQNVEKGRTYSIEGWRKVCNDPSYQLPARRGELRKDKSLPEDITEFDDGQFTDERCEELEKSFWRSIGFSAPMYGADMPGSLFTDDVKEWNVANLESVLSNLDVKIPGVNTAYLYCGMWKAAFPWHLEDMDLHSINYIHFGAPKQWYSISQCDRPRFFKVMKSIFPREFRGCPEFLRHKTFMVSPVILEEHGVKVNKVVHRQHEFIITWAYGYHAGYNYGYNVAESVNFATPSWLDIGVKSDKCHCIEDSVGIDVKRLIRQINGEPLSPPLSPEQFDDVSNEISEVKLQHKLKKRSKPSVQTAPKRPKILRKGNCVLCPHNWDHIYIQNTAKTASVHTICGQLIPETKVTDGTVEDLGTVPPERFKLKCLECKIPVGACVQCSFGKCVRAYHATCLHSAGASVDNGQVYCRYHGREAPEDPSYASSLLVGDLVQCKTARGLSFAGAVEENLLGEETLVLSALPDREIRIEVTYDQVITKKLDPASRPPEVTMITRPELYSTTNADGETVSPFVFIGVPLPDCLKRTSTF
;
A
#
# COMPACT_ATOMS: atom_id res chain seq x y z
N MET A 1 21.86 -19.60 -23.98
CA MET A 1 20.41 -19.74 -24.20
C MET A 1 20.11 -19.12 -25.56
N ASN A 2 19.48 -19.86 -26.48
CA ASN A 2 19.14 -19.35 -27.81
C ASN A 2 18.11 -18.22 -27.68
N SER A 3 18.55 -16.98 -27.83
CA SER A 3 17.75 -15.76 -27.79
C SER A 3 16.75 -15.61 -28.95
N ASN A 4 16.44 -16.71 -29.66
CA ASN A 4 15.64 -16.70 -30.88
C ASN A 4 14.50 -17.72 -30.85
N LYS A 5 14.18 -18.28 -29.68
CA LYS A 5 13.07 -19.23 -29.52
C LYS A 5 11.77 -18.43 -29.33
N PHE A 6 10.73 -18.78 -30.10
CA PHE A 6 9.41 -18.12 -30.09
C PHE A 6 9.43 -16.60 -30.32
N GLY A 7 10.31 -16.10 -31.21
CA GLY A 7 10.35 -14.67 -31.55
C GLY A 7 10.60 -13.74 -30.35
N MET A 8 11.31 -14.23 -29.32
CA MET A 8 11.49 -13.52 -28.07
C MET A 8 12.32 -12.24 -28.21
N VAL A 9 11.81 -11.13 -27.68
CA VAL A 9 12.52 -9.85 -27.52
C VAL A 9 12.52 -9.42 -26.04
N ILE A 10 13.32 -8.43 -25.68
CA ILE A 10 13.37 -7.87 -24.31
C ILE A 10 12.85 -6.44 -24.35
N GLU A 11 11.78 -6.16 -23.61
CA GLU A 11 11.20 -4.83 -23.44
C GLU A 11 11.32 -4.40 -21.99
N GLY A 12 12.04 -3.29 -21.72
CA GLY A 12 12.21 -2.77 -20.36
C GLY A 12 12.73 -3.81 -19.34
N GLY A 13 13.51 -4.80 -19.79
CA GLY A 13 14.03 -5.89 -18.96
C GLY A 13 13.11 -7.12 -18.83
N VAL A 14 11.94 -7.11 -19.47
CA VAL A 14 10.96 -8.20 -19.49
C VAL A 14 11.03 -8.98 -20.81
N PRO A 15 11.10 -10.31 -20.80
CA PRO A 15 10.96 -11.13 -22.00
C PRO A 15 9.56 -11.05 -22.60
N VAL A 16 9.49 -10.84 -23.90
CA VAL A 16 8.26 -10.77 -24.68
C VAL A 16 8.32 -11.81 -25.78
N TYR A 17 7.43 -12.80 -25.71
CA TYR A 17 7.36 -13.91 -26.67
C TYR A 17 6.29 -13.66 -27.73
N HIS A 18 6.62 -14.02 -28.97
CA HIS A 18 5.74 -13.98 -30.14
C HIS A 18 5.72 -15.39 -30.77
N PRO A 19 5.05 -16.37 -30.13
CA PRO A 19 5.02 -17.73 -30.63
C PRO A 19 4.22 -17.84 -31.92
N GLU A 20 4.63 -18.79 -32.76
CA GLU A 20 3.79 -19.29 -33.84
C GLU A 20 2.65 -20.13 -33.26
N TYR A 21 1.54 -20.28 -33.99
CA TYR A 21 0.34 -20.97 -33.50
C TYR A 21 0.60 -22.41 -33.03
N GLU A 22 1.47 -23.16 -33.71
CA GLU A 22 1.80 -24.54 -33.34
C GLU A 22 2.59 -24.65 -32.03
N ASP A 23 3.41 -23.65 -31.72
CA ASP A 23 4.11 -23.58 -30.44
C ASP A 23 3.18 -23.07 -29.32
N PHE A 24 2.23 -22.20 -29.68
CA PHE A 24 1.29 -21.61 -28.75
C PHE A 24 0.24 -22.61 -28.26
N ARG A 25 -0.36 -23.43 -29.13
CA ARG A 25 -1.53 -24.28 -28.79
C ARG A 25 -1.40 -25.13 -27.52
N ASP A 26 -0.20 -25.62 -27.20
CA ASP A 26 0.06 -26.44 -26.01
C ASP A 26 0.63 -25.57 -24.89
N PHE A 27 -0.27 -25.08 -24.03
CA PHE A 27 0.06 -24.21 -22.90
C PHE A 27 1.17 -24.80 -22.03
N LYS A 28 1.05 -26.06 -21.62
CA LYS A 28 2.00 -26.68 -20.69
C LYS A 28 3.38 -26.79 -21.33
N LYS A 29 3.45 -27.35 -22.54
CA LYS A 29 4.71 -27.50 -23.27
C LYS A 29 5.36 -26.15 -23.55
N PHE A 30 4.57 -25.11 -23.82
CA PHE A 30 5.08 -23.75 -24.02
C PHE A 30 5.64 -23.18 -22.71
N VAL A 31 4.87 -23.22 -21.61
CA VAL A 31 5.25 -22.69 -20.30
C VAL A 31 6.52 -23.37 -19.76
N GLU A 32 6.63 -24.69 -19.84
CA GLU A 32 7.82 -25.44 -19.42
C GLU A 32 9.09 -24.97 -20.17
N GLN A 33 8.96 -24.55 -21.42
CA GLN A 33 10.08 -24.10 -22.23
C GLN A 33 10.54 -22.68 -21.92
N ILE A 34 9.63 -21.80 -21.49
CA ILE A 34 9.95 -20.41 -21.13
C ILE A 34 10.24 -20.25 -19.63
N GLU A 35 9.90 -21.25 -18.81
CA GLU A 35 10.05 -21.22 -17.36
C GLU A 35 11.45 -20.82 -16.87
N PRO A 36 12.58 -21.31 -17.41
CA PRO A 36 13.90 -20.90 -16.92
C PRO A 36 14.12 -19.39 -17.00
N MET A 37 13.62 -18.76 -18.07
CA MET A 37 13.72 -17.32 -18.24
C MET A 37 12.70 -16.57 -17.39
N GLY A 38 11.45 -17.04 -17.36
CA GLY A 38 10.40 -16.44 -16.53
C GLY A 38 10.75 -16.48 -15.03
N MET A 39 11.31 -17.59 -14.56
CA MET A 39 11.84 -17.70 -13.19
C MET A 39 12.92 -16.66 -12.95
N GLN A 40 13.82 -16.39 -13.90
CA GLN A 40 14.91 -15.41 -13.75
C GLN A 40 14.40 -13.96 -13.68
N THR A 41 13.47 -13.59 -14.55
CA THR A 41 12.99 -12.20 -14.70
C THR A 41 11.80 -11.86 -13.82
N GLY A 42 11.12 -12.87 -13.28
CA GLY A 42 9.95 -12.74 -12.41
C GLY A 42 8.63 -12.66 -13.18
N ILE A 43 8.61 -11.95 -14.32
CA ILE A 43 7.47 -11.93 -15.25
C ILE A 43 7.95 -12.10 -16.69
N VAL A 44 7.04 -12.50 -17.57
CA VAL A 44 7.19 -12.43 -19.03
C VAL A 44 5.86 -11.98 -19.66
N LYS A 45 5.95 -11.44 -20.87
CA LYS A 45 4.80 -11.10 -21.71
C LYS A 45 4.71 -12.07 -22.88
N ILE A 46 3.50 -12.41 -23.29
CA ILE A 46 3.23 -13.25 -24.46
C ILE A 46 2.21 -12.54 -25.32
N VAL A 47 2.59 -12.27 -26.57
CA VAL A 47 1.69 -11.76 -27.60
C VAL A 47 1.18 -12.96 -28.39
N PRO A 48 -0.08 -13.37 -28.22
CA PRO A 48 -0.58 -14.57 -28.87
C PRO A 48 -0.64 -14.42 -30.41
N PRO A 49 -0.56 -15.53 -31.15
CA PRO A 49 -0.72 -15.54 -32.60
C PRO A 49 -2.09 -14.97 -33.01
N LYS A 50 -2.14 -14.25 -34.14
CA LYS A 50 -3.37 -13.66 -34.65
C LYS A 50 -4.42 -14.72 -35.00
N GLU A 51 -3.96 -15.89 -35.41
CA GLU A 51 -4.75 -17.08 -35.73
C GLU A 51 -5.56 -17.55 -34.53
N TRP A 52 -4.99 -17.49 -33.32
CA TRP A 52 -5.72 -17.82 -32.09
C TRP A 52 -6.76 -16.75 -31.76
N LEU A 53 -6.41 -15.47 -31.90
CA LEU A 53 -7.32 -14.35 -31.61
C LEU A 53 -8.57 -14.37 -32.49
N VAL A 54 -8.44 -14.75 -33.77
CA VAL A 54 -9.57 -14.84 -34.71
C VAL A 54 -10.52 -15.99 -34.34
N GLN A 55 -10.03 -17.03 -33.65
CA GLN A 55 -10.85 -18.15 -33.20
C GLN A 55 -11.64 -17.85 -31.92
N LEU A 56 -11.27 -16.80 -31.18
CA LEU A 56 -11.97 -16.44 -29.97
C LEU A 56 -13.42 -16.01 -30.25
N PRO A 57 -14.40 -16.49 -29.46
CA PRO A 57 -15.77 -16.00 -29.54
C PRO A 57 -15.82 -14.49 -29.32
N LYS A 58 -16.65 -13.80 -30.10
CA LYS A 58 -16.92 -12.38 -29.83
C LYS A 58 -17.62 -12.24 -28.49
N LEU A 59 -17.15 -11.29 -27.69
CA LEU A 59 -17.75 -10.93 -26.41
C LEU A 59 -19.00 -10.08 -26.65
N ASP A 60 -20.10 -10.74 -26.99
CA ASP A 60 -21.39 -10.06 -27.24
C ASP A 60 -22.06 -9.56 -25.94
N SER A 61 -23.22 -8.92 -26.10
CA SER A 61 -24.01 -8.39 -24.97
C SER A 61 -24.50 -9.47 -24.01
N THR A 62 -24.63 -10.72 -24.46
CA THR A 62 -25.08 -11.84 -23.61
C THR A 62 -23.98 -12.31 -22.67
N ILE A 63 -22.72 -12.27 -23.11
CA ILE A 63 -21.56 -12.59 -22.27
C ILE A 63 -21.24 -11.41 -21.36
N THR A 64 -21.13 -10.21 -21.94
CA THR A 64 -20.68 -9.03 -21.19
C THR A 64 -21.67 -8.54 -20.14
N SER A 65 -22.99 -8.68 -20.36
CA SER A 65 -24.01 -8.32 -19.35
C SER A 65 -23.95 -9.14 -18.06
N LYS A 66 -23.30 -10.33 -18.10
CA LYS A 66 -23.05 -11.18 -16.94
C LYS A 66 -21.97 -10.61 -16.02
N ILE A 67 -21.12 -9.71 -16.53
CA ILE A 67 -20.10 -9.04 -15.72
C ILE A 67 -20.79 -8.12 -14.71
N LYS A 68 -20.66 -8.46 -13.43
CA LYS A 68 -21.15 -7.66 -12.30
C LYS A 68 -19.99 -7.30 -11.39
N ILE A 69 -19.68 -6.00 -11.32
CA ILE A 69 -18.67 -5.46 -10.43
C ILE A 69 -19.28 -5.33 -9.04
N LYS A 70 -19.18 -6.40 -8.26
CA LYS A 70 -19.68 -6.47 -6.88
C LYS A 70 -18.62 -5.96 -5.93
N ARG A 71 -19.01 -5.09 -5.00
CA ARG A 71 -18.14 -4.57 -3.94
C ARG A 71 -16.79 -4.02 -4.43
N PRO A 72 -16.76 -3.10 -5.41
CA PRO A 72 -15.50 -2.52 -5.86
C PRO A 72 -14.79 -1.83 -4.69
N ILE A 73 -13.47 -1.90 -4.69
CA ILE A 73 -12.62 -1.29 -3.68
C ILE A 73 -12.25 0.14 -4.12
N VAL A 74 -12.39 1.11 -3.22
CA VAL A 74 -11.72 2.41 -3.36
C VAL A 74 -10.34 2.29 -2.75
N GLN A 75 -9.31 2.67 -3.52
CA GLN A 75 -7.93 2.59 -3.09
C GLN A 75 -7.48 3.95 -2.55
N ASN A 76 -7.54 4.11 -1.23
CA ASN A 76 -6.99 5.30 -0.59
C ASN A 76 -5.48 5.15 -0.48
N VAL A 77 -4.74 6.08 -1.07
CA VAL A 77 -3.28 6.04 -1.08
C VAL A 77 -2.77 7.07 -0.07
N SER A 78 -1.86 6.64 0.80
CA SER A 78 -1.12 7.50 1.73
C SER A 78 0.38 7.36 1.48
N GLY A 79 1.15 8.42 1.76
CA GLY A 79 2.59 8.44 1.52
C GLY A 79 2.99 9.48 0.46
N SER A 80 4.29 9.63 0.26
CA SER A 80 4.88 10.65 -0.61
C SER A 80 6.28 10.22 -1.07
N HIS A 81 6.90 11.00 -1.97
CA HIS A 81 8.28 10.80 -2.40
C HIS A 81 8.59 9.37 -2.89
N GLY A 82 7.67 8.77 -3.64
CA GLY A 82 7.85 7.43 -4.20
C GLY A 82 7.56 6.27 -3.24
N VAL A 83 7.14 6.53 -1.99
CA VAL A 83 6.79 5.49 -1.01
C VAL A 83 5.34 5.65 -0.57
N PHE A 84 4.53 4.63 -0.82
CA PHE A 84 3.08 4.69 -0.63
C PHE A 84 2.51 3.44 0.04
N ARG A 85 1.41 3.64 0.76
CA ARG A 85 0.56 2.60 1.37
C ARG A 85 -0.86 2.72 0.84
N PHE A 86 -1.41 1.60 0.40
CA PHE A 86 -2.76 1.45 -0.10
C PHE A 86 -3.69 0.98 1.00
N GLN A 87 -4.84 1.61 1.14
CA GLN A 87 -5.92 1.18 2.02
C GLN A 87 -7.18 0.98 1.18
N ASN A 88 -7.59 -0.28 1.06
CA ASN A 88 -8.76 -0.66 0.28
C ASN A 88 -10.02 -0.49 1.14
N VAL A 89 -11.00 0.23 0.59
CA VAL A 89 -12.32 0.41 1.21
C VAL A 89 -13.38 -0.11 0.25
N GLU A 90 -13.98 -1.24 0.60
CA GLU A 90 -15.09 -1.80 -0.19
C GLU A 90 -16.29 -0.85 -0.23
N LYS A 91 -16.94 -0.77 -1.40
CA LYS A 91 -18.19 -0.06 -1.58
C LYS A 91 -19.33 -1.05 -1.72
N GLY A 92 -20.39 -0.92 -0.92
CA GLY A 92 -21.58 -1.80 -1.03
C GLY A 92 -22.38 -1.68 -2.33
N ARG A 93 -21.91 -0.93 -3.33
CA ARG A 93 -22.58 -0.75 -4.63
C ARG A 93 -22.12 -1.84 -5.60
N THR A 94 -23.04 -2.31 -6.43
CA THR A 94 -22.73 -3.20 -7.57
C THR A 94 -22.91 -2.41 -8.86
N TYR A 95 -22.00 -2.61 -9.82
CA TYR A 95 -22.10 -2.01 -11.15
C TYR A 95 -22.28 -3.10 -12.21
N SER A 96 -23.05 -2.81 -13.26
CA SER A 96 -22.88 -3.52 -14.53
C SER A 96 -21.61 -3.01 -15.21
N ILE A 97 -21.13 -3.73 -16.23
CA ILE A 97 -19.97 -3.30 -16.99
C ILE A 97 -20.20 -1.96 -17.70
N GLU A 98 -21.41 -1.71 -18.22
CA GLU A 98 -21.79 -0.41 -18.80
C GLU A 98 -21.75 0.70 -17.75
N GLY A 99 -22.29 0.42 -16.55
CA GLY A 99 -22.27 1.35 -15.43
C GLY A 99 -20.85 1.66 -14.97
N TRP A 100 -19.97 0.65 -14.95
CA TRP A 100 -18.55 0.82 -14.63
C TRP A 100 -17.82 1.65 -15.67
N ARG A 101 -18.06 1.41 -16.96
CA ARG A 101 -17.50 2.22 -18.06
C ARG A 101 -17.88 3.69 -17.94
N LYS A 102 -19.15 3.98 -17.60
CA LYS A 102 -19.62 5.36 -17.33
C LYS A 102 -18.89 6.00 -16.15
N VAL A 103 -18.64 5.25 -15.08
CA VAL A 103 -17.85 5.73 -13.93
C VAL A 103 -16.40 6.01 -14.33
N CYS A 104 -15.79 5.15 -15.14
CA CYS A 104 -14.43 5.37 -15.65
C CYS A 104 -14.34 6.61 -16.55
N ASN A 105 -15.45 6.99 -17.19
CA ASN A 105 -15.55 8.20 -18.02
C ASN A 105 -15.91 9.46 -17.22
N ASP A 106 -16.14 9.37 -15.90
CA ASP A 106 -16.32 10.57 -15.08
C ASP A 106 -15.01 11.39 -15.04
N PRO A 107 -15.06 12.73 -15.12
CA PRO A 107 -13.85 13.58 -15.12
C PRO A 107 -12.88 13.33 -13.95
N SER A 108 -13.38 12.80 -12.83
CA SER A 108 -12.58 12.45 -11.66
C SER A 108 -11.71 11.20 -11.87
N TYR A 109 -12.13 10.29 -12.76
CA TYR A 109 -11.48 9.00 -13.04
C TYR A 109 -10.96 8.88 -14.48
N GLN A 110 -11.24 9.87 -15.32
CA GLN A 110 -10.69 9.93 -16.68
C GLN A 110 -9.17 10.05 -16.68
N LEU A 111 -8.59 9.44 -17.71
CA LEU A 111 -7.19 9.65 -18.06
C LEU A 111 -6.90 11.16 -18.19
N PRO A 112 -5.72 11.64 -17.73
CA PRO A 112 -5.31 13.01 -17.98
C PRO A 112 -5.32 13.30 -19.48
N ALA A 113 -5.77 14.49 -19.88
CA ALA A 113 -5.66 14.92 -21.27
C ALA A 113 -4.19 15.12 -21.67
N ARG A 114 -3.90 15.21 -22.98
CA ARG A 114 -2.57 15.63 -23.43
C ARG A 114 -2.37 17.11 -23.11
N ARG A 115 -1.11 17.54 -22.98
CA ARG A 115 -0.80 18.96 -22.72
C ARG A 115 -1.40 19.84 -23.84
N GLY A 116 -2.24 20.80 -23.46
CA GLY A 116 -2.92 21.69 -24.39
C GLY A 116 -4.26 21.18 -24.92
N GLU A 117 -4.66 19.96 -24.57
CA GLU A 117 -5.99 19.42 -24.89
C GLU A 117 -6.93 19.52 -23.68
N LEU A 118 -8.18 19.88 -23.93
CA LEU A 118 -9.24 19.77 -22.93
C LEU A 118 -9.72 18.31 -22.84
N ARG A 119 -10.08 17.87 -21.63
CA ARG A 119 -10.84 16.63 -21.46
C ARG A 119 -12.17 16.78 -22.19
N LYS A 120 -12.34 16.02 -23.28
CA LYS A 120 -13.61 15.97 -24.01
C LYS A 120 -14.51 14.95 -23.34
N ASP A 121 -15.79 15.27 -23.22
CA ASP A 121 -16.81 14.26 -22.97
C ASP A 121 -16.93 13.41 -24.25
N LYS A 122 -16.16 12.32 -24.31
CA LYS A 122 -16.20 11.42 -25.45
C LYS A 122 -17.52 10.65 -25.36
N SER A 123 -18.34 10.76 -26.40
CA SER A 123 -19.47 9.83 -26.60
C SER A 123 -18.93 8.41 -26.52
N LEU A 124 -19.41 7.63 -25.54
CA LEU A 124 -18.98 6.25 -25.39
C LEU A 124 -19.59 5.41 -26.54
N PRO A 125 -18.79 4.59 -27.25
CA PRO A 125 -19.32 3.68 -28.26
C PRO A 125 -20.39 2.77 -27.68
N GLU A 126 -21.35 2.33 -28.51
CA GLU A 126 -22.38 1.37 -28.09
C GLU A 126 -21.75 0.04 -27.68
N ASP A 127 -20.73 -0.41 -28.41
CA ASP A 127 -19.94 -1.58 -28.04
C ASP A 127 -19.03 -1.25 -26.84
N ILE A 128 -19.23 -1.99 -25.74
CA ILE A 128 -18.48 -1.81 -24.50
C ILE A 128 -17.06 -2.36 -24.54
N THR A 129 -16.77 -3.21 -25.52
CA THR A 129 -15.47 -3.81 -25.77
C THR A 129 -14.63 -2.95 -26.72
N GLU A 130 -15.28 -2.04 -27.46
CA GLU A 130 -14.60 -1.11 -28.36
C GLU A 130 -13.71 -0.14 -27.57
N PHE A 131 -12.47 -0.03 -28.04
CA PHE A 131 -11.42 0.70 -27.37
C PHE A 131 -10.42 1.29 -28.39
N ASP A 132 -10.09 2.57 -28.19
CA ASP A 132 -9.09 3.28 -28.98
C ASP A 132 -7.69 3.02 -28.41
N ASP A 133 -7.01 2.00 -28.95
CA ASP A 133 -5.63 1.66 -28.59
C ASP A 133 -4.62 2.70 -29.10
N GLY A 134 -4.96 3.46 -30.14
CA GLY A 134 -4.09 4.47 -30.75
C GLY A 134 -3.72 5.62 -29.80
N GLN A 135 -4.51 5.85 -28.74
CA GLN A 135 -4.18 6.85 -27.73
C GLN A 135 -3.07 6.40 -26.75
N PHE A 136 -2.70 5.11 -26.73
CA PHE A 136 -1.70 4.52 -25.82
C PHE A 136 -0.42 4.09 -26.55
N THR A 137 0.20 5.00 -27.30
CA THR A 137 1.57 4.79 -27.83
C THR A 137 2.57 4.64 -26.68
N ASP A 138 3.73 4.06 -26.94
CA ASP A 138 4.74 3.84 -25.90
C ASP A 138 5.19 5.16 -25.25
N GLU A 139 5.36 6.23 -26.04
CA GLU A 139 5.71 7.55 -25.53
C GLU A 139 4.61 8.11 -24.61
N ARG A 140 3.35 7.85 -24.95
CA ARG A 140 2.22 8.28 -24.12
C ARG A 140 2.16 7.48 -22.81
N CYS A 141 2.43 6.18 -22.86
CA CYS A 141 2.53 5.35 -21.65
C CYS A 141 3.65 5.85 -20.72
N GLU A 142 4.81 6.21 -21.25
CA GLU A 142 5.90 6.79 -20.45
C GLU A 142 5.55 8.15 -19.82
N GLU A 143 4.83 9.01 -20.55
CA GLU A 143 4.33 10.27 -20.00
C GLU A 143 3.32 10.02 -18.87
N LEU A 144 2.40 9.08 -19.09
CA LEU A 144 1.39 8.68 -18.12
C LEU A 144 1.99 8.02 -16.89
N GLU A 145 3.07 7.25 -17.01
CA GLU A 145 3.84 6.70 -15.89
C GLU A 145 4.35 7.82 -14.96
N LYS A 146 4.93 8.88 -15.53
CA LYS A 146 5.37 10.05 -14.76
C LYS A 146 4.19 10.72 -14.07
N SER A 147 3.06 10.85 -14.78
CA SER A 147 1.83 11.43 -14.22
C SER A 147 1.25 10.58 -13.09
N PHE A 148 1.25 9.25 -13.24
CA PHE A 148 0.82 8.31 -12.21
C PHE A 148 1.61 8.51 -10.92
N TRP A 149 2.94 8.40 -10.97
CA TRP A 149 3.77 8.51 -9.77
C TRP A 149 3.73 9.89 -9.11
N ARG A 150 3.58 10.96 -9.89
CA ARG A 150 3.40 12.33 -9.36
C ARG A 150 2.08 12.52 -8.64
N SER A 151 1.03 11.77 -9.01
CA SER A 151 -0.34 12.08 -8.58
C SER A 151 -1.10 10.93 -7.92
N ILE A 152 -0.45 9.80 -7.66
CA ILE A 152 -1.03 8.62 -7.03
C ILE A 152 -1.63 8.92 -5.64
N GLY A 153 -1.05 9.85 -4.88
CA GLY A 153 -1.53 10.24 -3.55
C GLY A 153 -2.73 11.19 -3.51
N PHE A 154 -3.11 11.80 -4.65
CA PHE A 154 -4.17 12.83 -4.69
C PHE A 154 -5.53 12.32 -5.18
N SER A 155 -5.61 11.05 -5.58
CA SER A 155 -6.84 10.46 -6.10
C SER A 155 -7.03 9.06 -5.53
N ALA A 156 -8.27 8.72 -5.20
CA ALA A 156 -8.63 7.39 -4.73
C ALA A 156 -9.40 6.65 -5.84
N PRO A 157 -8.70 5.96 -6.75
CA PRO A 157 -9.36 5.22 -7.83
C PRO A 157 -10.20 4.06 -7.26
N MET A 158 -11.23 3.66 -7.99
CA MET A 158 -11.94 2.41 -7.70
C MET A 158 -11.38 1.26 -8.52
N TYR A 159 -11.44 0.06 -7.99
CA TYR A 159 -11.00 -1.14 -8.69
C TYR A 159 -12.02 -2.27 -8.47
N GLY A 160 -12.52 -2.86 -9.54
CA GLY A 160 -13.26 -4.12 -9.46
C GLY A 160 -12.25 -5.25 -9.47
N ALA A 161 -11.92 -5.81 -8.32
CA ALA A 161 -10.93 -6.87 -8.18
C ALA A 161 -11.56 -8.13 -7.57
N ASP A 162 -10.90 -9.27 -7.75
CA ASP A 162 -11.22 -10.56 -7.12
C ASP A 162 -12.66 -11.02 -7.35
N MET A 163 -13.19 -10.79 -8.55
CA MET A 163 -14.55 -11.18 -8.92
C MET A 163 -14.56 -12.57 -9.55
N PRO A 164 -15.18 -13.59 -8.93
CA PRO A 164 -15.30 -14.91 -9.54
C PRO A 164 -15.96 -14.86 -10.91
N GLY A 165 -15.32 -15.44 -11.92
CA GLY A 165 -15.86 -15.53 -13.26
C GLY A 165 -14.79 -15.65 -14.35
N SER A 166 -15.24 -16.02 -15.54
CA SER A 166 -14.44 -16.07 -16.76
C SER A 166 -15.22 -15.51 -17.93
N LEU A 167 -14.53 -14.87 -18.87
CA LEU A 167 -15.09 -14.49 -20.16
C LEU A 167 -14.68 -15.46 -21.28
N PHE A 168 -13.73 -16.37 -21.00
CA PHE A 168 -13.51 -17.51 -21.88
C PHE A 168 -14.70 -18.46 -21.78
N THR A 169 -15.25 -18.86 -22.94
CA THR A 169 -16.28 -19.89 -22.99
C THR A 169 -15.64 -21.27 -22.92
N ASP A 170 -16.42 -22.28 -22.55
CA ASP A 170 -15.95 -23.67 -22.49
C ASP A 170 -15.47 -24.21 -23.85
N ASP A 171 -15.86 -23.56 -24.96
CA ASP A 171 -15.43 -23.92 -26.31
C ASP A 171 -13.97 -23.56 -26.57
N VAL A 172 -13.42 -22.57 -25.86
CA VAL A 172 -12.00 -22.20 -25.97
C VAL A 172 -11.17 -23.23 -25.20
N LYS A 173 -10.41 -24.05 -25.93
CA LYS A 173 -9.57 -25.12 -25.34
C LYS A 173 -8.13 -24.69 -25.11
N GLU A 174 -7.63 -23.79 -25.94
CA GLU A 174 -6.25 -23.32 -25.92
C GLU A 174 -6.16 -22.05 -25.07
N TRP A 175 -5.27 -22.03 -24.08
CA TRP A 175 -5.01 -20.85 -23.23
C TRP A 175 -6.25 -20.27 -22.52
N ASN A 176 -7.23 -21.13 -22.23
CA ASN A 176 -8.39 -20.75 -21.44
C ASN A 176 -7.97 -20.55 -19.98
N VAL A 177 -7.90 -19.28 -19.55
CA VAL A 177 -7.44 -18.90 -18.20
C VAL A 177 -8.26 -19.56 -17.09
N ALA A 178 -9.53 -19.87 -17.32
CA ALA A 178 -10.37 -20.57 -16.35
C ALA A 178 -10.15 -22.08 -16.28
N ASN A 179 -9.47 -22.66 -17.28
CA ASN A 179 -9.26 -24.10 -17.40
C ASN A 179 -7.87 -24.44 -17.95
N LEU A 180 -6.83 -23.96 -17.26
CA LEU A 180 -5.44 -24.27 -17.60
C LEU A 180 -5.01 -25.64 -17.05
N GLU A 181 -4.14 -26.32 -17.79
CA GLU A 181 -3.45 -27.50 -17.26
C GLU A 181 -2.49 -27.05 -16.14
N SER A 182 -2.71 -27.56 -14.93
CA SER A 182 -2.00 -27.15 -13.72
C SER A 182 -1.86 -28.32 -12.77
N VAL A 183 -0.75 -28.39 -12.04
CA VAL A 183 -0.58 -29.38 -10.95
C VAL A 183 -1.63 -29.18 -9.85
N LEU A 184 -2.13 -27.96 -9.69
CA LEU A 184 -3.20 -27.62 -8.72
C LEU A 184 -4.54 -28.28 -9.06
N SER A 185 -4.75 -28.76 -10.28
CA SER A 185 -5.97 -29.48 -10.67
C SER A 185 -6.13 -30.82 -9.94
N ASN A 186 -5.08 -31.32 -9.29
CA ASN A 186 -5.12 -32.50 -8.43
C ASN A 186 -5.61 -32.20 -6.99
N LEU A 187 -5.84 -30.92 -6.64
CA LEU A 187 -6.43 -30.57 -5.36
C LEU A 187 -7.93 -30.88 -5.36
N ASP A 188 -8.40 -31.63 -4.37
CA ASP A 188 -9.83 -31.93 -4.20
C ASP A 188 -10.67 -30.69 -3.84
N VAL A 189 -10.03 -29.58 -3.48
CA VAL A 189 -10.67 -28.35 -2.98
C VAL A 189 -10.51 -27.23 -4.00
N LYS A 190 -11.62 -26.57 -4.31
CA LYS A 190 -11.61 -25.30 -5.06
C LYS A 190 -11.23 -24.16 -4.12
N ILE A 191 -10.11 -23.49 -4.42
CA ILE A 191 -9.61 -22.33 -3.69
C ILE A 191 -9.84 -21.11 -4.59
N PRO A 192 -10.76 -20.19 -4.21
CA PRO A 192 -11.08 -19.01 -5.00
C PRO A 192 -9.85 -18.17 -5.35
N GLY A 193 -9.69 -17.84 -6.63
CA GLY A 193 -8.54 -17.08 -7.16
C GLY A 193 -7.29 -17.90 -7.44
N VAL A 194 -7.19 -19.09 -6.83
CA VAL A 194 -6.02 -19.97 -6.97
C VAL A 194 -6.24 -21.02 -8.05
N ASN A 195 -7.38 -21.71 -8.05
CA ASN A 195 -7.76 -22.64 -9.13
C ASN A 195 -9.12 -22.31 -9.76
N THR A 196 -9.59 -21.08 -9.55
CA THR A 196 -10.76 -20.50 -10.23
C THR A 196 -10.43 -19.10 -10.70
N ALA A 197 -10.75 -18.77 -11.95
CA ALA A 197 -10.44 -17.46 -12.51
C ALA A 197 -11.17 -16.31 -11.81
N TYR A 198 -10.48 -15.18 -11.75
CA TYR A 198 -10.99 -13.89 -11.32
C TYR A 198 -10.96 -12.86 -12.45
N LEU A 199 -12.01 -12.05 -12.50
CA LEU A 199 -12.09 -10.87 -13.33
C LEU A 199 -11.64 -9.64 -12.56
N TYR A 200 -10.94 -8.76 -13.27
CA TYR A 200 -10.44 -7.49 -12.80
C TYR A 200 -10.87 -6.37 -13.75
N CYS A 201 -11.70 -5.45 -13.27
CA CYS A 201 -12.16 -4.28 -14.01
C CYS A 201 -11.39 -3.03 -13.56
N GLY A 202 -10.43 -2.59 -14.37
CA GLY A 202 -9.56 -1.45 -14.08
C GLY A 202 -10.20 -0.10 -14.41
N MET A 203 -9.60 0.95 -13.86
CA MET A 203 -9.73 2.35 -14.29
C MET A 203 -8.39 3.06 -14.10
N TRP A 204 -8.26 4.31 -14.56
CA TRP A 204 -7.03 5.07 -14.40
C TRP A 204 -6.57 5.10 -12.93
N LYS A 205 -5.28 4.79 -12.72
CA LYS A 205 -4.60 4.68 -11.41
C LYS A 205 -5.00 3.51 -10.50
N ALA A 206 -6.02 2.71 -10.84
CA ALA A 206 -6.28 1.49 -10.09
C ALA A 206 -5.01 0.61 -10.13
N ALA A 207 -4.45 0.26 -8.97
CA ALA A 207 -3.10 -0.30 -8.85
C ALA A 207 -3.08 -1.61 -8.07
N PHE A 208 -2.05 -2.41 -8.30
CA PHE A 208 -1.73 -3.62 -7.54
C PHE A 208 -0.32 -3.44 -6.95
N PRO A 209 -0.21 -3.26 -5.62
CA PRO A 209 1.08 -3.04 -4.97
C PRO A 209 2.05 -4.23 -5.05
N TRP A 210 3.29 -4.03 -4.61
CA TRP A 210 4.33 -5.07 -4.67
C TRP A 210 3.95 -6.31 -3.86
N HIS A 211 3.92 -7.47 -4.52
CA HIS A 211 3.63 -8.74 -3.87
C HIS A 211 4.22 -9.94 -4.63
N LEU A 212 4.13 -11.09 -3.99
CA LEU A 212 4.21 -12.42 -4.61
C LEU A 212 2.82 -13.03 -4.61
N GLU A 213 2.59 -13.97 -5.52
CA GLU A 213 1.40 -14.81 -5.48
C GLU A 213 1.34 -15.64 -4.20
N ASP A 214 0.13 -16.02 -3.78
CA ASP A 214 -0.06 -16.86 -2.61
C ASP A 214 0.68 -18.20 -2.77
N MET A 215 1.33 -18.65 -1.69
CA MET A 215 2.21 -19.84 -1.69
C MET A 215 3.33 -19.80 -2.75
N ASP A 216 3.68 -18.61 -3.24
CA ASP A 216 4.66 -18.39 -4.31
C ASP A 216 4.32 -19.14 -5.60
N LEU A 217 3.02 -19.23 -5.91
CA LEU A 217 2.51 -19.79 -7.15
C LEU A 217 2.93 -18.96 -8.38
N HIS A 218 2.68 -19.52 -9.56
CA HIS A 218 2.63 -18.73 -10.78
C HIS A 218 1.25 -18.06 -10.92
N SER A 219 1.17 -16.98 -11.68
CA SER A 219 -0.11 -16.44 -12.14
C SER A 219 -0.07 -16.14 -13.62
N ILE A 220 -1.23 -16.17 -14.26
CA ILE A 220 -1.43 -15.72 -15.64
C ILE A 220 -2.50 -14.65 -15.65
N ASN A 221 -2.33 -13.62 -16.47
CA ASN A 221 -3.23 -12.50 -16.62
C ASN A 221 -3.45 -12.21 -18.11
N TYR A 222 -4.70 -12.15 -18.56
CA TYR A 222 -5.09 -11.83 -19.92
C TYR A 222 -5.99 -10.60 -19.94
N ILE A 223 -5.69 -9.60 -20.77
CA ILE A 223 -6.61 -8.45 -20.96
C ILE A 223 -7.59 -8.78 -22.09
N HIS A 224 -8.86 -8.98 -21.74
CA HIS A 224 -9.92 -9.22 -22.72
C HIS A 224 -10.18 -7.99 -23.59
N PHE A 225 -10.32 -6.82 -22.98
CA PHE A 225 -10.49 -5.56 -23.71
C PHE A 225 -10.18 -4.33 -22.86
N GLY A 226 -9.91 -3.22 -23.54
CA GLY A 226 -9.74 -1.89 -22.95
C GLY A 226 -8.28 -1.48 -22.77
N ALA A 227 -8.08 -0.53 -21.86
CA ALA A 227 -6.80 0.12 -21.66
C ALA A 227 -5.69 -0.81 -21.18
N PRO A 228 -4.41 -0.54 -21.55
CA PRO A 228 -3.28 -1.34 -21.07
C PRO A 228 -3.12 -1.33 -19.53
N LYS A 229 -2.25 -2.21 -19.04
CA LYS A 229 -1.72 -2.21 -17.67
C LYS A 229 -0.21 -2.00 -17.70
N GLN A 230 0.29 -1.15 -16.79
CA GLN A 230 1.72 -1.07 -16.49
C GLN A 230 2.10 -2.18 -15.53
N TRP A 231 3.15 -2.93 -15.85
CA TRP A 231 3.75 -3.91 -14.94
C TRP A 231 5.18 -3.52 -14.60
N TYR A 232 5.55 -3.80 -13.35
CA TYR A 232 6.90 -3.76 -12.82
C TYR A 232 7.25 -5.13 -12.28
N SER A 233 8.51 -5.54 -12.41
CA SER A 233 9.01 -6.77 -11.78
C SER A 233 10.44 -6.64 -11.28
N ILE A 234 10.77 -7.49 -10.31
CA ILE A 234 12.11 -7.64 -9.77
C ILE A 234 12.65 -9.02 -10.16
N SER A 235 13.77 -9.04 -10.88
CA SER A 235 14.48 -10.28 -11.22
C SER A 235 14.96 -11.00 -9.96
N GLN A 236 15.11 -12.33 -10.02
CA GLN A 236 15.51 -13.13 -8.85
C GLN A 236 16.85 -12.73 -8.25
N CYS A 237 17.79 -12.27 -9.08
CA CYS A 237 19.10 -11.81 -8.60
C CYS A 237 18.98 -10.59 -7.67
N ASP A 238 17.93 -9.78 -7.84
CA ASP A 238 17.69 -8.57 -7.06
C ASP A 238 16.68 -8.76 -5.94
N ARG A 239 15.95 -9.88 -5.92
CA ARG A 239 14.92 -10.20 -4.93
C ARG A 239 15.39 -10.04 -3.47
N PRO A 240 16.54 -10.57 -3.02
CA PRO A 240 16.97 -10.39 -1.63
C PRO A 240 17.24 -8.93 -1.27
N ARG A 241 17.77 -8.16 -2.23
CA ARG A 241 18.05 -6.74 -2.07
C ARG A 241 16.76 -5.93 -2.03
N PHE A 242 15.82 -6.21 -2.93
CA PHE A 242 14.48 -5.63 -2.92
C PHE A 242 13.78 -5.87 -1.57
N PHE A 243 13.75 -7.11 -1.08
CA PHE A 243 13.12 -7.42 0.20
C PHE A 243 13.79 -6.67 1.37
N LYS A 244 15.13 -6.54 1.35
CA LYS A 244 15.87 -5.73 2.33
C LYS A 244 15.47 -4.25 2.29
N VAL A 245 15.31 -3.68 1.09
CA VAL A 245 14.85 -2.29 0.91
C VAL A 245 13.43 -2.11 1.43
N MET A 246 12.51 -3.00 1.07
CA MET A 246 11.13 -2.95 1.58
C MET A 246 11.08 -3.06 3.10
N LYS A 247 11.90 -3.93 3.70
CA LYS A 247 12.03 -4.06 5.16
C LYS A 247 12.59 -2.79 5.82
N SER A 248 13.54 -2.09 5.19
CA SER A 248 14.06 -0.83 5.72
C SER A 248 13.05 0.32 5.62
N ILE A 249 12.23 0.34 4.57
CA ILE A 249 11.20 1.36 4.38
C ILE A 249 9.98 1.10 5.29
N PHE A 250 9.59 -0.16 5.48
CA PHE A 250 8.42 -0.57 6.29
C PHE A 250 8.80 -1.45 7.50
N PRO A 251 9.64 -0.96 8.43
CA PRO A 251 10.18 -1.77 9.51
C PRO A 251 9.16 -2.10 10.61
N ARG A 252 8.05 -1.36 10.69
CA ARG A 252 6.96 -1.64 11.64
C ARG A 252 6.12 -2.81 11.15
N GLU A 253 5.82 -2.82 9.85
CA GLU A 253 5.01 -3.81 9.18
C GLU A 253 5.73 -5.15 9.11
N PHE A 254 7.02 -5.16 8.77
CA PHE A 254 7.84 -6.37 8.82
C PHE A 254 7.90 -6.98 10.24
N ARG A 255 7.96 -6.15 11.30
CA ARG A 255 7.92 -6.64 12.68
C ARG A 255 6.58 -7.24 13.06
N GLY A 256 5.50 -6.78 12.46
CA GLY A 256 4.16 -7.34 12.64
C GLY A 256 3.94 -8.63 11.83
N CYS A 257 4.48 -8.69 10.62
CA CYS A 257 4.35 -9.82 9.70
C CYS A 257 5.63 -9.99 8.86
N PRO A 258 6.35 -11.12 8.96
CA PRO A 258 7.47 -11.41 8.06
C PRO A 258 7.07 -11.41 6.58
N GLU A 259 5.82 -11.80 6.29
CA GLU A 259 5.21 -11.88 4.96
C GLU A 259 4.40 -10.61 4.59
N PHE A 260 4.69 -9.46 5.19
CA PHE A 260 3.87 -8.23 5.05
C PHE A 260 3.61 -7.78 3.60
N LEU A 261 4.47 -8.13 2.65
CA LEU A 261 4.26 -7.80 1.23
C LEU A 261 3.07 -8.57 0.62
N ARG A 262 2.68 -9.72 1.19
CA ARG A 262 1.47 -10.46 0.79
C ARG A 262 0.19 -9.70 1.13
N HIS A 263 0.25 -8.66 1.96
CA HIS A 263 -0.90 -7.81 2.23
C HIS A 263 -1.28 -6.90 1.04
N LYS A 264 -0.48 -6.91 -0.04
CA LYS A 264 -0.72 -6.11 -1.27
C LYS A 264 -1.00 -4.63 -0.97
N THR A 265 -0.26 -4.07 -0.02
CA THR A 265 -0.49 -2.73 0.56
C THR A 265 0.61 -1.74 0.18
N PHE A 266 1.84 -2.22 -0.06
CA PHE A 266 3.04 -1.37 -0.10
C PHE A 266 3.51 -1.14 -1.52
N MET A 267 3.58 0.12 -1.93
CA MET A 267 4.00 0.53 -3.26
C MET A 267 5.22 1.43 -3.15
N VAL A 268 6.30 1.08 -3.84
CA VAL A 268 7.53 1.88 -3.91
C VAL A 268 7.86 2.10 -5.38
N SER A 269 8.19 3.33 -5.75
CA SER A 269 8.45 3.72 -7.13
C SER A 269 9.75 3.12 -7.66
N PRO A 270 9.86 2.90 -8.98
CA PRO A 270 11.10 2.42 -9.59
C PRO A 270 12.31 3.28 -9.25
N VAL A 271 12.15 4.61 -9.24
CA VAL A 271 13.23 5.56 -8.92
C VAL A 271 13.83 5.29 -7.53
N ILE A 272 12.99 5.12 -6.50
CA ILE A 272 13.47 4.85 -5.14
C ILE A 272 14.16 3.49 -5.05
N LEU A 273 13.65 2.48 -5.77
CA LEU A 273 14.27 1.15 -5.80
C LEU A 273 15.65 1.19 -6.48
N GLU A 274 15.76 1.90 -7.60
CA GLU A 274 17.01 2.09 -8.34
C GLU A 274 18.06 2.87 -7.55
N GLU A 275 17.66 3.89 -6.78
CA GLU A 275 18.56 4.60 -5.84
C GLU A 275 19.16 3.66 -4.78
N HIS A 276 18.43 2.60 -4.40
CA HIS A 276 18.92 1.54 -3.52
C HIS A 276 19.59 0.39 -4.29
N GLY A 277 19.88 0.61 -5.57
CA GLY A 277 20.55 -0.28 -6.49
C GLY A 277 19.67 -1.36 -7.11
N VAL A 278 18.41 -1.52 -6.69
CA VAL A 278 17.51 -2.57 -7.19
C VAL A 278 17.09 -2.25 -8.62
N LYS A 279 17.42 -3.11 -9.59
CA LYS A 279 16.95 -2.92 -10.96
C LYS A 279 15.48 -3.29 -11.04
N VAL A 280 14.68 -2.42 -11.63
CA VAL A 280 13.25 -2.65 -11.84
C VAL A 280 12.99 -2.85 -13.33
N ASN A 281 12.48 -4.02 -13.69
CA ASN A 281 12.01 -4.26 -15.05
C ASN A 281 10.60 -3.68 -15.20
N LYS A 282 10.22 -3.24 -16.40
CA LYS A 282 8.89 -2.71 -16.68
C LYS A 282 8.41 -3.05 -18.08
N VAL A 283 7.10 -3.28 -18.24
CA VAL A 283 6.48 -3.57 -19.53
C VAL A 283 5.03 -3.07 -19.56
N VAL A 284 4.56 -2.66 -20.73
CA VAL A 284 3.14 -2.37 -20.97
C VAL A 284 2.46 -3.64 -21.47
N HIS A 285 1.42 -4.05 -20.75
CA HIS A 285 0.53 -5.18 -21.06
C HIS A 285 -0.70 -4.63 -21.75
N ARG A 286 -0.85 -4.90 -23.05
CA ARG A 286 -1.92 -4.40 -23.91
C ARG A 286 -3.08 -5.38 -24.01
N GLN A 287 -4.16 -4.93 -24.63
CA GLN A 287 -5.32 -5.77 -24.91
C GLN A 287 -4.92 -7.00 -25.72
N HIS A 288 -5.52 -8.14 -25.39
CA HIS A 288 -5.30 -9.45 -25.99
C HIS A 288 -3.89 -10.04 -25.81
N GLU A 289 -3.09 -9.49 -24.91
CA GLU A 289 -1.80 -10.09 -24.54
C GLU A 289 -1.95 -10.85 -23.21
N PHE A 290 -0.93 -11.66 -22.90
CA PHE A 290 -0.80 -12.31 -21.61
C PHE A 290 0.42 -11.77 -20.86
N ILE A 291 0.28 -11.64 -19.54
CA ILE A 291 1.40 -11.59 -18.59
C ILE A 291 1.34 -12.86 -17.75
N ILE A 292 2.47 -13.53 -17.60
CA ILE A 292 2.62 -14.57 -16.59
C ILE A 292 3.58 -14.03 -15.52
N THR A 293 3.32 -14.39 -14.26
CA THR A 293 4.24 -14.16 -13.15
C THR A 293 4.75 -15.50 -12.63
N TRP A 294 6.03 -15.53 -12.28
CA TRP A 294 6.72 -16.72 -11.83
C TRP A 294 6.90 -16.72 -10.32
N ALA A 295 7.15 -17.90 -9.77
CA ALA A 295 7.36 -18.08 -8.36
C ALA A 295 8.51 -17.19 -7.86
N TYR A 296 8.31 -16.55 -6.71
CA TYR A 296 9.22 -15.53 -6.15
C TYR A 296 9.45 -14.28 -7.02
N GLY A 297 8.72 -14.10 -8.13
CA GLY A 297 8.77 -12.90 -8.95
C GLY A 297 7.96 -11.77 -8.34
N TYR A 298 8.60 -10.86 -7.59
CA TYR A 298 7.92 -9.66 -7.09
C TYR A 298 7.44 -8.82 -8.26
N HIS A 299 6.18 -8.42 -8.19
CA HIS A 299 5.56 -7.60 -9.22
C HIS A 299 4.57 -6.58 -8.63
N ALA A 300 4.40 -5.48 -9.35
CA ALA A 300 3.47 -4.39 -9.03
C ALA A 300 3.05 -3.68 -10.32
N GLY A 301 2.04 -2.81 -10.23
CA GLY A 301 1.61 -2.07 -11.41
C GLY A 301 0.30 -1.31 -11.25
N TYR A 302 -0.19 -0.79 -12.37
CA TYR A 302 -1.44 -0.02 -12.41
C TYR A 302 -2.13 -0.07 -13.77
N ASN A 303 -3.39 0.31 -13.79
CA ASN A 303 -4.24 0.37 -14.98
C ASN A 303 -4.20 1.76 -15.62
N TYR A 304 -4.06 1.79 -16.94
CA TYR A 304 -4.08 3.04 -17.70
C TYR A 304 -5.50 3.59 -17.91
N GLY A 305 -6.55 2.79 -17.69
CA GLY A 305 -7.94 3.20 -17.91
C GLY A 305 -8.93 2.07 -17.72
N TYR A 306 -10.12 2.23 -18.28
CA TYR A 306 -11.15 1.20 -18.32
C TYR A 306 -10.64 -0.04 -19.07
N ASN A 307 -10.56 -1.16 -18.37
CA ASN A 307 -10.22 -2.45 -18.95
C ASN A 307 -10.88 -3.60 -18.19
N VAL A 308 -10.93 -4.77 -18.81
CA VAL A 308 -11.32 -6.02 -18.17
C VAL A 308 -10.23 -7.05 -18.43
N ALA A 309 -9.67 -7.58 -17.34
CA ALA A 309 -8.68 -8.64 -17.39
C ALA A 309 -9.18 -9.86 -16.61
N GLU A 310 -8.67 -11.02 -16.97
CA GLU A 310 -8.92 -12.30 -16.31
C GLU A 310 -7.60 -12.87 -15.81
N SER A 311 -7.61 -13.49 -14.64
CA SER A 311 -6.40 -14.06 -14.04
C SER A 311 -6.69 -15.28 -13.19
N VAL A 312 -5.73 -16.20 -13.12
CA VAL A 312 -5.74 -17.34 -12.20
C VAL A 312 -4.31 -17.67 -11.78
N ASN A 313 -4.13 -18.29 -10.61
CA ASN A 313 -2.87 -18.96 -10.31
C ASN A 313 -2.76 -20.32 -11.00
N PHE A 314 -1.53 -20.78 -11.21
CA PHE A 314 -1.26 -22.14 -11.65
C PHE A 314 0.09 -22.60 -11.09
N ALA A 315 0.36 -23.91 -11.22
CA ALA A 315 1.62 -24.50 -10.82
C ALA A 315 2.15 -25.48 -11.86
N THR A 316 3.44 -25.41 -12.13
CA THR A 316 4.22 -26.41 -12.84
C THR A 316 4.74 -27.47 -11.84
N PRO A 317 5.24 -28.63 -12.31
CA PRO A 317 5.83 -29.64 -11.41
C PRO A 317 7.00 -29.11 -10.57
N SER A 318 7.82 -28.22 -11.12
CA SER A 318 8.95 -27.56 -10.43
C SER A 318 8.52 -26.69 -9.25
N TRP A 319 7.27 -26.18 -9.25
CA TRP A 319 6.75 -25.40 -8.12
C TRP A 319 6.59 -26.24 -6.85
N LEU A 320 6.45 -27.57 -6.91
CA LEU A 320 6.24 -28.39 -5.71
C LEU A 320 7.34 -28.20 -4.66
N ASP A 321 8.60 -28.07 -5.09
CA ASP A 321 9.74 -27.82 -4.21
C ASP A 321 9.74 -26.42 -3.59
N ILE A 322 9.11 -25.47 -4.27
CA ILE A 322 8.90 -24.09 -3.83
C ILE A 322 7.78 -24.07 -2.80
N GLY A 323 6.61 -24.61 -3.16
CA GLY A 323 5.42 -24.62 -2.34
C GLY A 323 5.60 -25.29 -0.97
N VAL A 324 6.44 -26.32 -0.86
CA VAL A 324 6.79 -26.96 0.44
C VAL A 324 7.55 -26.01 1.37
N LYS A 325 8.26 -25.02 0.83
CA LYS A 325 9.06 -24.04 1.58
C LYS A 325 8.34 -22.70 1.76
N SER A 326 7.32 -22.43 0.94
CA SER A 326 6.55 -21.19 1.00
C SER A 326 5.84 -21.06 2.34
N ASP A 327 5.91 -19.87 2.93
CA ASP A 327 5.15 -19.51 4.11
C ASP A 327 3.99 -18.58 3.72
N LYS A 328 3.02 -18.42 4.62
CA LYS A 328 1.86 -17.56 4.43
C LYS A 328 1.84 -16.44 5.46
N CYS A 329 0.97 -15.47 5.23
CA CYS A 329 0.67 -14.50 6.27
C CYS A 329 -0.12 -15.17 7.40
N HIS A 330 0.32 -14.96 8.64
CA HIS A 330 -0.39 -15.44 9.85
C HIS A 330 -1.18 -14.34 10.56
N CYS A 331 -1.20 -13.12 10.00
CA CYS A 331 -1.95 -12.00 10.56
C CYS A 331 -3.43 -11.97 10.14
N ILE A 332 -3.79 -12.72 9.09
CA ILE A 332 -5.14 -12.75 8.51
C ILE A 332 -5.58 -14.22 8.48
N GLU A 333 -6.69 -14.54 9.13
CA GLU A 333 -7.20 -15.92 9.24
C GLU A 333 -7.50 -16.53 7.86
N ASP A 334 -7.98 -15.72 6.92
CA ASP A 334 -8.33 -16.12 5.55
C ASP A 334 -7.13 -16.15 4.59
N SER A 335 -5.88 -16.06 5.07
CA SER A 335 -4.70 -16.18 4.21
C SER A 335 -4.60 -17.60 3.62
N VAL A 336 -4.47 -17.65 2.29
CA VAL A 336 -4.38 -18.89 1.52
C VAL A 336 -3.19 -19.73 2.00
N GLY A 337 -3.47 -21.00 2.35
CA GLY A 337 -2.47 -22.01 2.62
C GLY A 337 -2.77 -23.28 1.84
N ILE A 338 -1.75 -23.91 1.27
CA ILE A 338 -1.86 -25.16 0.52
C ILE A 338 -1.04 -26.23 1.22
N ASP A 339 -1.63 -27.38 1.50
CA ASP A 339 -0.89 -28.56 1.99
C ASP A 339 -0.18 -29.26 0.83
N VAL A 340 0.99 -28.72 0.48
CA VAL A 340 1.77 -29.20 -0.67
C VAL A 340 2.27 -30.63 -0.46
N LYS A 341 2.53 -31.05 0.79
CA LYS A 341 2.95 -32.43 1.09
C LYS A 341 1.83 -33.41 0.79
N ARG A 342 0.59 -33.08 1.17
CA ARG A 342 -0.57 -33.89 0.80
C ARG A 342 -0.77 -33.92 -0.71
N LEU A 343 -0.62 -32.79 -1.40
CA LEU A 343 -0.71 -32.72 -2.86
C LEU A 343 0.32 -33.64 -3.54
N ILE A 344 1.58 -33.64 -3.08
CA ILE A 344 2.62 -34.55 -3.61
C ILE A 344 2.22 -36.02 -3.43
N ARG A 345 1.71 -36.38 -2.25
CA ARG A 345 1.23 -37.76 -1.99
C ARG A 345 0.08 -38.14 -2.92
N GLN A 346 -0.86 -37.23 -3.17
CA GLN A 346 -1.97 -37.44 -4.10
C GLN A 346 -1.47 -37.68 -5.54
N ILE A 347 -0.54 -36.86 -6.00
CA ILE A 347 0.08 -36.99 -7.33
C ILE A 347 0.81 -38.34 -7.47
N ASN A 348 1.48 -38.79 -6.40
CA ASN A 348 2.20 -40.07 -6.39
C ASN A 348 1.28 -41.30 -6.18
N GLY A 349 -0.02 -41.10 -5.93
CA GLY A 349 -0.96 -42.20 -5.62
C GLY A 349 -0.70 -42.87 -4.26
N GLU A 350 -0.07 -42.16 -3.32
CA GLU A 350 0.21 -42.67 -1.98
C GLU A 350 -1.06 -42.67 -1.10
N PRO A 351 -1.19 -43.61 -0.13
CA PRO A 351 -2.32 -43.62 0.79
C PRO A 351 -2.41 -42.31 1.57
N LEU A 352 -3.54 -41.61 1.44
CA LEU A 352 -3.79 -40.40 2.21
C LEU A 352 -4.03 -40.79 3.66
N SER A 353 -3.18 -40.32 4.58
CA SER A 353 -3.53 -40.30 5.99
C SER A 353 -4.84 -39.52 6.16
N PRO A 354 -5.74 -39.92 7.07
CA PRO A 354 -6.96 -39.16 7.36
C PRO A 354 -6.60 -37.68 7.62
N PRO A 355 -7.46 -36.72 7.23
CA PRO A 355 -7.25 -35.33 7.63
C PRO A 355 -7.07 -35.30 9.15
N LEU A 356 -5.96 -34.70 9.60
CA LEU A 356 -5.66 -34.59 11.03
C LEU A 356 -6.86 -33.98 11.74
N SER A 357 -7.37 -34.64 12.77
CA SER A 357 -8.41 -34.02 13.61
C SER A 357 -7.80 -32.80 14.30
N PRO A 358 -8.61 -31.79 14.70
CA PRO A 358 -8.12 -30.64 15.45
C PRO A 358 -7.29 -31.00 16.70
N GLU A 359 -7.51 -32.20 17.24
CA GLU A 359 -6.83 -32.75 18.42
C GLU A 359 -5.41 -33.27 18.11
N GLN A 360 -5.08 -33.58 16.85
CA GLN A 360 -3.77 -34.08 16.43
C GLN A 360 -2.76 -32.95 16.08
N PHE A 361 -3.21 -31.70 16.03
CA PHE A 361 -2.32 -30.54 15.87
C PHE A 361 -1.44 -30.29 17.10
N ASP A 362 -1.93 -30.66 18.29
CA ASP A 362 -1.18 -30.50 19.53
C ASP A 362 -0.02 -31.49 19.65
N ASP A 363 -0.13 -32.68 19.06
CA ASP A 363 0.90 -33.73 19.15
C ASP A 363 2.12 -33.48 18.24
N VAL A 364 1.91 -32.90 17.05
CA VAL A 364 3.02 -32.55 16.14
C VAL A 364 3.85 -31.38 16.70
N SER A 365 3.23 -30.50 17.49
CA SER A 365 3.93 -29.42 18.20
C SER A 365 4.87 -29.94 19.29
N ASN A 366 4.54 -31.11 19.88
CA ASN A 366 5.33 -31.74 20.94
C ASN A 366 6.57 -32.47 20.39
N GLU A 367 6.51 -33.09 19.21
CA GLU A 367 7.69 -33.75 18.60
C GLU A 367 8.76 -32.75 18.12
N ILE A 368 8.35 -31.58 17.62
CA ILE A 368 9.30 -30.51 17.22
C ILE A 368 10.01 -29.91 18.44
N SER A 369 9.40 -30.02 19.62
CA SER A 369 9.94 -29.52 20.88
C SER A 369 11.09 -30.39 21.44
N GLU A 370 11.15 -31.68 21.10
CA GLU A 370 12.16 -32.60 21.66
C GLU A 370 13.54 -32.49 21.00
N VAL A 371 13.66 -31.94 19.79
CA VAL A 371 14.95 -31.84 19.07
C VAL A 371 15.77 -30.61 19.49
N LYS A 372 15.21 -29.65 20.23
CA LYS A 372 15.92 -28.44 20.66
C LYS A 372 15.82 -28.17 22.17
N LEU A 373 16.39 -29.05 23.01
CA LEU A 373 16.82 -28.65 24.36
C LEU A 373 17.74 -29.70 25.01
N GLN A 374 18.92 -29.92 24.43
CA GLN A 374 20.09 -30.25 25.24
C GLN A 374 20.84 -28.95 25.51
N HIS A 375 20.63 -28.37 26.69
CA HIS A 375 21.66 -27.77 27.53
C HIS A 375 21.05 -27.48 28.91
N LYS A 376 21.63 -28.15 29.91
CA LYS A 376 21.16 -28.33 31.29
C LYS A 376 21.04 -27.02 32.08
N LEU A 377 19.94 -26.84 32.81
CA LEU A 377 19.95 -26.23 34.15
C LEU A 377 19.06 -27.03 35.12
N LYS A 378 19.66 -27.48 36.22
CA LYS A 378 19.07 -28.33 37.25
C LYS A 378 17.98 -27.60 38.06
N LYS A 379 16.84 -28.27 38.24
CA LYS A 379 15.76 -27.92 39.17
C LYS A 379 16.24 -27.88 40.62
N ARG A 380 15.76 -26.90 41.38
CA ARG A 380 15.59 -26.99 42.83
C ARG A 380 14.22 -26.44 43.24
N SER A 381 13.67 -27.04 44.29
CA SER A 381 12.27 -27.13 44.70
C SER A 381 11.58 -25.84 45.17
N LYS A 382 10.26 -25.75 44.94
CA LYS A 382 9.33 -24.73 45.46
C LYS A 382 9.29 -24.70 47.00
N PRO A 383 8.97 -23.53 47.59
CA PRO A 383 7.73 -23.51 48.39
C PRO A 383 6.85 -22.25 48.23
N SER A 384 5.57 -22.51 48.50
CA SER A 384 4.45 -21.66 48.97
C SER A 384 4.28 -20.19 48.54
N VAL A 385 3.08 -19.96 48.04
CA VAL A 385 2.37 -18.69 47.76
C VAL A 385 2.47 -17.69 48.91
N GLN A 386 2.98 -16.49 48.61
CA GLN A 386 2.56 -15.23 49.22
C GLN A 386 2.54 -14.14 48.13
N THR A 387 1.42 -13.44 48.07
CA THR A 387 1.12 -12.34 47.15
C THR A 387 2.08 -11.16 47.33
N ALA A 388 2.72 -10.72 46.24
CA ALA A 388 3.61 -9.56 46.20
C ALA A 388 3.23 -8.62 45.03
N PRO A 389 3.52 -7.31 45.13
CA PRO A 389 2.81 -6.25 44.43
C PRO A 389 3.22 -6.07 42.97
N LYS A 390 2.32 -5.47 42.18
CA LYS A 390 2.51 -5.11 40.77
C LYS A 390 3.81 -4.31 40.60
N ARG A 391 4.72 -4.80 39.75
CA ARG A 391 5.89 -4.02 39.29
C ARG A 391 5.44 -2.86 38.39
N PRO A 392 6.14 -1.70 38.41
CA PRO A 392 5.76 -0.52 37.64
C PRO A 392 6.03 -0.72 36.14
N LYS A 393 5.16 -0.18 35.29
CA LYS A 393 5.43 -0.05 33.85
C LYS A 393 6.62 0.87 33.65
N ILE A 394 7.60 0.41 32.89
CA ILE A 394 8.78 1.18 32.48
C ILE A 394 8.30 2.42 31.71
N LEU A 395 8.53 3.62 32.26
CA LEU A 395 8.43 4.88 31.54
C LEU A 395 9.48 4.89 30.42
N ARG A 396 9.04 4.89 29.16
CA ARG A 396 9.92 5.18 28.02
C ARG A 396 10.25 6.68 28.05
N LYS A 397 11.51 7.03 28.29
CA LYS A 397 12.02 8.41 28.16
C LYS A 397 11.69 8.94 26.76
N GLY A 398 11.05 10.12 26.68
CA GLY A 398 10.87 10.87 25.43
C GLY A 398 9.44 10.99 24.90
N ASN A 399 8.44 10.28 25.45
CA ASN A 399 7.06 10.34 24.96
C ASN A 399 6.13 11.04 25.96
N CYS A 400 5.09 11.72 25.44
CA CYS A 400 4.02 12.30 26.25
C CYS A 400 3.31 11.21 27.06
N VAL A 401 3.11 11.42 28.37
CA VAL A 401 2.40 10.44 29.22
C VAL A 401 0.87 10.58 29.17
N LEU A 402 0.35 11.68 28.61
CA LEU A 402 -1.08 11.99 28.54
C LEU A 402 -1.72 11.66 27.18
N CYS A 403 -0.95 11.32 26.16
CA CYS A 403 -1.48 10.96 24.84
C CYS A 403 -0.59 9.91 24.14
N PRO A 404 -1.09 9.23 23.10
CA PRO A 404 -0.32 8.21 22.38
C PRO A 404 0.54 8.77 21.24
N HIS A 405 0.43 10.07 20.93
CA HIS A 405 1.11 10.68 19.78
C HIS A 405 2.51 11.16 20.16
N ASN A 406 3.43 11.14 19.20
CA ASN A 406 4.76 11.71 19.34
C ASN A 406 4.81 12.97 18.48
N TRP A 407 4.32 14.11 19.01
CA TRP A 407 4.44 15.40 18.32
C TRP A 407 5.82 15.99 18.57
N ASP A 408 6.49 16.45 17.52
CA ASP A 408 7.84 17.07 17.58
C ASP A 408 7.85 18.50 18.16
N HIS A 409 6.77 18.94 18.81
CA HIS A 409 6.63 20.28 19.36
C HIS A 409 6.39 20.31 20.87
N ILE A 410 7.01 21.30 21.51
CA ILE A 410 7.03 21.70 22.92
C ILE A 410 6.54 20.62 23.90
N TYR A 411 7.49 19.77 24.28
CA TYR A 411 7.39 18.99 25.50
C TYR A 411 7.67 19.91 26.69
N ILE A 412 6.70 20.02 27.58
CA ILE A 412 6.91 20.55 28.92
C ILE A 412 7.18 19.38 29.86
N GLN A 413 8.04 19.63 30.85
CA GLN A 413 8.32 18.66 31.90
C GLN A 413 7.40 18.92 33.09
N ASN A 414 7.08 17.86 33.82
CA ASN A 414 6.45 18.06 35.12
C ASN A 414 7.43 18.73 36.10
N THR A 415 6.93 19.30 37.20
CA THR A 415 7.76 19.99 38.22
C THR A 415 8.92 19.14 38.74
N ALA A 416 8.77 17.80 38.78
CA ALA A 416 9.80 16.85 39.18
C ALA A 416 10.78 16.43 38.05
N LYS A 417 10.59 16.91 36.81
CA LYS A 417 11.35 16.56 35.60
C LYS A 417 11.42 15.06 35.28
N THR A 418 10.42 14.29 35.71
CA THR A 418 10.34 12.83 35.56
C THR A 418 9.47 12.39 34.38
N ALA A 419 8.59 13.24 33.87
CA ALA A 419 7.67 12.94 32.80
C ALA A 419 7.60 14.10 31.79
N SER A 420 7.51 13.75 30.51
CA SER A 420 7.27 14.69 29.41
C SER A 420 5.79 14.70 29.05
N VAL A 421 5.25 15.88 28.77
CA VAL A 421 3.86 16.09 28.38
C VAL A 421 3.82 17.16 27.28
N HIS A 422 2.94 17.03 26.28
CA HIS A 422 2.72 18.13 25.34
C HIS A 422 2.00 19.28 26.03
N THR A 423 2.40 20.52 25.75
CA THR A 423 1.76 21.72 26.35
C THR A 423 0.24 21.69 26.27
N ILE A 424 -0.32 21.34 25.10
CA ILE A 424 -1.77 21.21 24.89
C ILE A 424 -2.40 20.11 25.77
N CYS A 425 -1.69 19.01 26.04
CA CYS A 425 -2.16 17.97 26.94
C CYS A 425 -2.20 18.46 28.39
N GLY A 426 -1.22 19.25 28.82
CA GLY A 426 -1.18 19.83 30.17
C GLY A 426 -2.19 20.96 30.38
N GLN A 427 -2.61 21.65 29.31
CA GLN A 427 -3.59 22.74 29.41
C GLN A 427 -5.04 22.25 29.36
N LEU A 428 -5.34 21.24 28.54
CA LEU A 428 -6.72 20.80 28.29
C LEU A 428 -7.18 19.66 29.21
N ILE A 429 -6.28 19.01 29.93
CA ILE A 429 -6.67 18.10 31.00
C ILE A 429 -7.01 18.95 32.23
N PRO A 430 -8.27 18.95 32.70
CA PRO A 430 -8.73 19.88 33.74
C PRO A 430 -7.98 19.80 35.07
N GLU A 431 -7.41 18.64 35.40
CA GLU A 431 -6.68 18.40 36.64
C GLU A 431 -5.20 18.78 36.57
N THR A 432 -4.70 19.14 35.38
CA THR A 432 -3.32 19.62 35.22
C THR A 432 -3.30 21.13 35.02
N LYS A 433 -2.21 21.77 35.44
CA LYS A 433 -2.00 23.20 35.24
C LYS A 433 -0.65 23.42 34.58
N VAL A 434 -0.58 24.34 33.63
CA VAL A 434 0.69 24.74 33.01
C VAL A 434 1.11 26.08 33.58
N THR A 435 2.25 26.12 34.27
CA THR A 435 2.86 27.32 34.86
C THR A 435 4.30 27.41 34.37
N ASP A 436 4.70 28.54 33.78
CA ASP A 436 6.08 28.84 33.32
C ASP A 436 6.75 27.72 32.50
N GLY A 437 6.00 27.08 31.58
CA GLY A 437 6.54 26.02 30.73
C GLY A 437 6.76 24.68 31.44
N THR A 438 6.15 24.48 32.61
CA THR A 438 6.09 23.21 33.33
C THR A 438 4.65 22.77 33.58
N VAL A 439 4.42 21.47 33.69
CA VAL A 439 3.10 20.91 34.05
C VAL A 439 3.05 20.52 35.52
N GLU A 440 2.13 21.12 36.25
CA GLU A 440 1.83 20.84 37.64
C GLU A 440 0.67 19.84 37.74
N ASP A 441 0.53 19.18 38.88
CA ASP A 441 -0.59 18.30 39.22
C ASP A 441 -0.81 17.09 38.31
N LEU A 442 0.19 16.66 37.54
CA LEU A 442 0.12 15.46 36.70
C LEU A 442 -0.30 14.18 37.46
N GLY A 443 0.00 14.10 38.76
CA GLY A 443 -0.38 12.98 39.62
C GLY A 443 -1.84 12.99 40.09
N THR A 444 -2.57 14.10 39.90
CA THR A 444 -3.97 14.24 40.32
C THR A 444 -4.96 13.78 39.22
N VAL A 445 -4.46 13.51 38.01
CA VAL A 445 -5.27 13.05 36.88
C VAL A 445 -5.92 11.71 37.23
N PRO A 446 -7.26 11.64 37.32
CA PRO A 446 -7.94 10.45 37.80
C PRO A 446 -7.77 9.28 36.82
N PRO A 447 -7.60 8.02 37.31
CA PRO A 447 -7.46 6.84 36.47
C PRO A 447 -8.60 6.66 35.45
N GLU A 448 -9.81 7.16 35.75
CA GLU A 448 -10.96 7.10 34.86
C GLU A 448 -10.70 7.80 33.52
N ARG A 449 -9.90 8.88 33.47
CA ARG A 449 -9.56 9.54 32.21
C ARG A 449 -8.75 8.67 31.26
N PHE A 450 -7.94 7.78 31.80
CA PHE A 450 -7.15 6.81 31.03
C PHE A 450 -7.96 5.60 30.57
N LYS A 451 -9.16 5.40 31.13
CA LYS A 451 -10.10 4.35 30.69
C LYS A 451 -11.04 4.83 29.58
N LEU A 452 -11.18 6.14 29.41
CA LEU A 452 -12.01 6.73 28.36
C LEU A 452 -11.45 6.39 26.96
N LYS A 453 -12.34 6.08 26.02
CA LYS A 453 -11.99 5.78 24.64
C LYS A 453 -12.06 7.04 23.78
N CYS A 454 -10.89 7.50 23.31
CA CYS A 454 -10.83 8.63 22.37
C CYS A 454 -11.65 8.31 21.12
N LEU A 455 -12.58 9.20 20.76
CA LEU A 455 -13.47 8.98 19.61
C LEU A 455 -12.82 9.22 18.25
N GLU A 456 -11.61 9.77 18.22
CA GLU A 456 -10.83 9.99 17.01
C GLU A 456 -9.89 8.80 16.75
N CYS A 457 -8.80 8.67 17.52
CA CYS A 457 -7.79 7.65 17.26
C CYS A 457 -8.13 6.25 17.79
N LYS A 458 -9.08 6.11 18.72
CA LYS A 458 -9.48 4.84 19.37
C LYS A 458 -8.36 4.09 20.11
N ILE A 459 -7.16 4.65 20.24
CA ILE A 459 -6.01 4.05 20.92
C ILE A 459 -6.25 4.04 22.44
N PRO A 460 -6.12 2.91 23.15
CA PRO A 460 -6.36 2.80 24.59
C PRO A 460 -5.16 3.24 25.44
N VAL A 461 -4.53 4.37 25.09
CA VAL A 461 -3.34 4.91 25.74
C VAL A 461 -3.45 6.42 25.80
N GLY A 462 -3.29 7.00 27.01
CA GLY A 462 -3.40 8.44 27.25
C GLY A 462 -4.65 8.81 28.03
N ALA A 463 -4.71 10.05 28.54
CA ALA A 463 -5.85 10.60 29.25
C ALA A 463 -6.76 11.36 28.27
N CYS A 464 -8.06 11.11 28.32
CA CYS A 464 -9.02 11.86 27.51
C CYS A 464 -9.64 13.05 28.28
N VAL A 465 -9.96 14.09 27.52
CA VAL A 465 -10.85 15.18 27.91
C VAL A 465 -12.25 14.95 27.34
N GLN A 466 -13.29 15.23 28.12
CA GLN A 466 -14.68 15.06 27.71
C GLN A 466 -15.31 16.40 27.33
N CYS A 467 -16.35 16.33 26.50
CA CYS A 467 -17.18 17.47 26.16
C CYS A 467 -17.84 18.07 27.42
N SER A 468 -17.72 19.38 27.58
CA SER A 468 -18.19 20.16 28.74
C SER A 468 -19.69 20.48 28.66
N PHE A 469 -20.34 20.20 27.52
CA PHE A 469 -21.76 20.43 27.33
C PHE A 469 -22.63 19.37 28.04
N GLY A 470 -23.32 19.78 29.09
CA GLY A 470 -24.32 18.97 29.79
C GLY A 470 -23.78 17.62 30.27
N LYS A 471 -24.46 16.53 29.90
CA LYS A 471 -24.05 15.14 30.20
C LYS A 471 -23.35 14.45 29.02
N CYS A 472 -22.73 15.20 28.12
CA CYS A 472 -22.12 14.64 26.92
C CYS A 472 -20.91 13.75 27.27
N VAL A 473 -20.97 12.47 26.91
CA VAL A 473 -19.91 11.50 27.24
C VAL A 473 -18.76 11.46 26.23
N ARG A 474 -18.82 12.26 25.15
CA ARG A 474 -17.83 12.23 24.06
C ARG A 474 -16.46 12.64 24.58
N ALA A 475 -15.45 11.81 24.34
CA ALA A 475 -14.10 11.95 24.87
C ALA A 475 -13.05 11.94 23.76
N TYR A 476 -12.02 12.76 23.90
CA TYR A 476 -10.92 12.88 22.95
C TYR A 476 -9.59 13.03 23.69
N HIS A 477 -8.47 12.60 23.09
CA HIS A 477 -7.17 13.11 23.52
C HIS A 477 -7.09 14.59 23.17
N ALA A 478 -6.39 15.38 24.00
CA ALA A 478 -6.16 16.80 23.73
C ALA A 478 -5.57 17.04 22.32
N THR A 479 -4.65 16.18 21.89
CA THR A 479 -4.02 16.20 20.56
C THR A 479 -4.96 15.80 19.42
N CYS A 480 -6.03 15.06 19.68
CA CYS A 480 -6.98 14.58 18.67
C CYS A 480 -8.20 15.49 18.50
N LEU A 481 -8.39 16.43 19.42
CA LEU A 481 -9.62 17.19 19.58
C LEU A 481 -9.95 17.99 18.31
N HIS A 482 -8.99 18.74 17.79
CA HIS A 482 -9.21 19.57 16.60
C HIS A 482 -9.45 18.73 15.34
N SER A 483 -8.74 17.61 15.15
CA SER A 483 -8.99 16.70 14.02
C SER A 483 -10.39 16.07 14.11
N ALA A 484 -10.91 15.85 15.31
CA ALA A 484 -12.26 15.31 15.54
C ALA A 484 -13.41 16.30 15.29
N GLY A 485 -13.12 17.53 14.86
CA GLY A 485 -14.12 18.57 14.70
C GLY A 485 -14.54 19.24 16.02
N ALA A 486 -13.84 18.97 17.13
CA ALA A 486 -14.15 19.59 18.41
C ALA A 486 -13.47 20.97 18.55
N SER A 487 -14.06 21.83 19.38
CA SER A 487 -13.59 23.19 19.64
C SER A 487 -13.22 23.38 21.11
N VAL A 488 -12.35 24.35 21.38
CA VAL A 488 -11.98 24.78 22.73
C VAL A 488 -12.41 26.23 22.90
N ASP A 489 -13.08 26.55 24.01
CA ASP A 489 -13.52 27.90 24.34
C ASP A 489 -13.27 28.14 25.84
N ASN A 490 -12.45 29.14 26.18
CA ASN A 490 -12.02 29.43 27.55
C ASN A 490 -11.52 28.19 28.32
N GLY A 491 -10.72 27.34 27.66
CA GLY A 491 -10.20 26.10 28.24
C GLY A 491 -11.22 24.96 28.38
N GLN A 492 -12.48 25.16 27.98
CA GLN A 492 -13.50 24.13 27.97
C GLN A 492 -13.61 23.46 26.60
N VAL A 493 -13.75 22.14 26.59
CA VAL A 493 -13.84 21.34 25.37
C VAL A 493 -15.29 21.13 24.97
N TYR A 494 -15.61 21.37 23.69
CA TYR A 494 -16.93 21.11 23.11
C TYR A 494 -16.78 20.21 21.88
N CYS A 495 -17.55 19.12 21.82
CA CYS A 495 -17.53 18.25 20.64
C CYS A 495 -18.15 18.95 19.41
N ARG A 496 -17.93 18.40 18.21
CA ARG A 496 -18.47 18.90 16.93
C ARG A 496 -19.98 19.19 16.87
N TYR A 497 -20.77 18.67 17.81
CA TYR A 497 -22.23 18.89 17.88
C TYR A 497 -22.62 20.00 18.86
N HIS A 498 -21.71 20.42 19.73
CA HIS A 498 -21.93 21.41 20.79
C HIS A 498 -20.92 22.57 20.75
N GLY A 499 -20.02 22.59 19.76
CA GLY A 499 -19.06 23.68 19.52
C GLY A 499 -19.71 24.86 18.79
N ARG A 500 -19.03 26.02 18.77
CA ARG A 500 -19.50 27.22 18.06
C ARG A 500 -19.51 26.99 16.54
N GLU A 501 -20.42 27.66 15.84
CA GLU A 501 -20.51 27.68 14.38
C GLU A 501 -19.32 28.44 13.76
N ALA A 502 -18.99 28.08 12.52
CA ALA A 502 -17.85 28.64 11.78
C ALA A 502 -18.00 30.16 11.56
N PRO A 503 -16.89 30.91 11.40
CA PRO A 503 -16.96 32.30 10.96
C PRO A 503 -17.65 32.41 9.59
N GLU A 504 -18.55 33.38 9.43
CA GLU A 504 -19.30 33.59 8.18
C GLU A 504 -18.45 34.16 7.03
N ASP A 505 -17.30 34.77 7.33
CA ASP A 505 -16.45 35.45 6.34
C ASP A 505 -15.12 34.71 6.13
N PRO A 506 -14.87 34.10 4.95
CA PRO A 506 -13.60 33.44 4.61
C PRO A 506 -12.38 34.37 4.51
N SER A 507 -12.59 35.69 4.42
CA SER A 507 -11.52 36.67 4.15
C SER A 507 -10.41 36.66 5.20
N TYR A 508 -10.69 36.22 6.43
CA TYR A 508 -9.67 36.14 7.48
C TYR A 508 -8.55 35.15 7.17
N ALA A 509 -8.77 34.15 6.30
CA ALA A 509 -7.76 33.18 5.95
C ALA A 509 -6.53 33.83 5.29
N SER A 510 -6.73 34.98 4.62
CA SER A 510 -5.64 35.81 4.09
C SER A 510 -4.70 36.37 5.18
N SER A 511 -5.15 36.43 6.43
CA SER A 511 -4.36 36.95 7.57
C SER A 511 -3.61 35.87 8.35
N LEU A 512 -3.77 34.59 7.98
CA LEU A 512 -3.12 33.48 8.67
C LEU A 512 -1.62 33.40 8.35
N LEU A 513 -0.82 33.16 9.38
CA LEU A 513 0.64 33.07 9.26
C LEU A 513 1.12 31.62 9.34
N VAL A 514 2.31 31.36 8.80
CA VAL A 514 2.98 30.05 8.95
C VAL A 514 3.09 29.69 10.44
N GLY A 515 2.67 28.47 10.77
CA GLY A 515 2.58 27.93 12.12
C GLY A 515 1.22 28.11 12.79
N ASP A 516 0.31 28.93 12.25
CA ASP A 516 -1.04 29.07 12.81
C ASP A 516 -1.82 27.75 12.67
N LEU A 517 -2.53 27.36 13.72
CA LEU A 517 -3.36 26.16 13.69
C LEU A 517 -4.78 26.54 13.29
N VAL A 518 -5.33 25.81 12.33
CA VAL A 518 -6.68 26.01 11.81
C VAL A 518 -7.42 24.70 11.72
N GLN A 519 -8.74 24.78 11.86
CA GLN A 519 -9.64 23.68 11.55
C GLN A 519 -10.26 23.94 10.18
N CYS A 520 -10.34 22.90 9.37
CA CYS A 520 -10.88 22.95 8.02
C CYS A 520 -11.96 21.91 7.84
N LYS A 521 -12.80 22.10 6.83
CA LYS A 521 -13.86 21.18 6.44
C LYS A 521 -13.66 20.80 4.98
N THR A 522 -13.55 19.50 4.74
CA THR A 522 -13.50 18.96 3.38
C THR A 522 -14.79 19.26 2.62
N ALA A 523 -14.74 19.20 1.28
CA ALA A 523 -15.93 19.33 0.43
C ALA A 523 -17.08 18.34 0.77
N ARG A 524 -16.77 17.23 1.47
CA ARG A 524 -17.76 16.23 1.95
C ARG A 524 -18.26 16.49 3.38
N GLY A 525 -17.87 17.61 3.97
CA GLY A 525 -18.31 18.05 5.29
C GLY A 525 -17.56 17.41 6.48
N LEU A 526 -16.47 16.67 6.24
CA LEU A 526 -15.62 16.14 7.30
C LEU A 526 -14.65 17.21 7.78
N SER A 527 -14.59 17.43 9.10
CA SER A 527 -13.63 18.33 9.73
C SER A 527 -12.28 17.65 9.88
N PHE A 528 -11.21 18.43 9.73
CA PHE A 528 -9.86 18.08 10.12
C PHE A 528 -9.15 19.35 10.61
N ALA A 529 -7.95 19.23 11.15
CA ALA A 529 -7.16 20.38 11.56
C ALA A 529 -5.74 20.28 10.98
N GLY A 530 -5.10 21.43 10.79
CA GLY A 530 -3.74 21.50 10.27
C GLY A 530 -3.01 22.75 10.74
N ALA A 531 -1.68 22.72 10.67
CA ALA A 531 -0.84 23.90 10.86
C ALA A 531 -0.55 24.53 9.50
N VAL A 532 -0.68 25.84 9.38
CA VAL A 532 -0.38 26.58 8.15
C VAL A 532 1.12 26.46 7.87
N GLU A 533 1.45 25.85 6.73
CA GLU A 533 2.82 25.77 6.23
C GLU A 533 3.07 26.91 5.24
N GLU A 534 2.10 27.20 4.39
CA GLU A 534 2.17 28.22 3.34
C GLU A 534 0.79 28.88 3.18
N ASN A 535 0.78 30.19 2.95
CA ASN A 535 -0.43 30.96 2.65
C ASN A 535 -0.31 31.58 1.26
N LEU A 536 -1.04 31.04 0.29
CA LEU A 536 -0.94 31.38 -1.13
C LEU A 536 -2.00 32.44 -1.48
N LEU A 537 -1.71 33.69 -1.13
CA LEU A 537 -2.64 34.83 -1.29
C LEU A 537 -3.19 35.00 -2.70
N GLY A 538 -2.42 34.68 -3.74
CA GLY A 538 -2.85 34.81 -5.14
C GLY A 538 -3.81 33.71 -5.62
N GLU A 539 -3.84 32.57 -4.93
CA GLU A 539 -4.69 31.42 -5.25
C GLU A 539 -5.83 31.23 -4.23
N GLU A 540 -5.86 32.05 -3.17
CA GLU A 540 -6.79 31.95 -2.04
C GLU A 540 -6.78 30.55 -1.38
N THR A 541 -5.59 29.96 -1.29
CA THR A 541 -5.36 28.64 -0.67
C THR A 541 -4.34 28.68 0.47
N LEU A 542 -4.47 27.72 1.39
CA LEU A 542 -3.51 27.43 2.45
C LEU A 542 -2.97 26.02 2.25
N VAL A 543 -1.65 25.86 2.35
CA VAL A 543 -1.03 24.55 2.51
C VAL A 543 -0.93 24.28 4.01
N LEU A 544 -1.56 23.21 4.46
CA LEU A 544 -1.60 22.82 5.87
C LEU A 544 -0.87 21.49 6.09
N SER A 545 -0.11 21.36 7.18
CA SER A 545 0.31 20.06 7.71
C SER A 545 -0.76 19.50 8.64
N ALA A 546 -1.42 18.42 8.23
CA ALA A 546 -2.60 17.88 8.92
C ALA A 546 -2.24 17.28 10.29
N LEU A 547 -2.98 17.69 11.32
CA LEU A 547 -2.87 17.17 12.68
C LEU A 547 -3.58 15.80 12.79
N PRO A 548 -3.13 14.89 13.69
CA PRO A 548 -2.13 15.10 14.73
C PRO A 548 -0.67 14.95 14.27
N ASP A 549 -0.41 14.17 13.22
CA ASP A 549 0.95 13.67 12.95
C ASP A 549 1.77 14.57 12.01
N ARG A 550 1.16 15.57 11.37
CA ARG A 550 1.79 16.54 10.43
C ARG A 550 2.50 15.92 9.22
N GLU A 551 2.36 14.61 9.00
CA GLU A 551 2.95 13.87 7.87
C GLU A 551 2.25 14.16 6.54
N ILE A 552 0.99 14.62 6.59
CA ILE A 552 0.15 14.84 5.41
C ILE A 552 0.08 16.34 5.16
N ARG A 553 0.59 16.80 4.02
CA ARG A 553 0.34 18.16 3.52
C ARG A 553 -0.97 18.19 2.74
N ILE A 554 -1.86 19.10 3.09
CA ILE A 554 -3.19 19.26 2.50
C ILE A 554 -3.33 20.72 2.10
N GLU A 555 -3.61 20.97 0.83
CA GLU A 555 -4.00 22.28 0.37
C GLU A 555 -5.52 22.46 0.51
N VAL A 556 -5.93 23.58 1.10
CA VAL A 556 -7.33 23.96 1.29
C VAL A 556 -7.59 25.35 0.74
N THR A 557 -8.79 25.57 0.21
CA THR A 557 -9.25 26.91 -0.15
C THR A 557 -9.71 27.68 1.10
N TYR A 558 -9.69 29.00 1.06
CA TYR A 558 -10.07 29.84 2.21
C TYR A 558 -11.47 29.55 2.75
N ASP A 559 -12.44 29.22 1.88
CA ASP A 559 -13.82 28.86 2.26
C ASP A 559 -13.90 27.53 3.05
N GLN A 560 -12.87 26.69 2.99
CA GLN A 560 -12.80 25.45 3.76
C GLN A 560 -12.31 25.67 5.18
N VAL A 561 -11.80 26.85 5.54
CA VAL A 561 -11.27 27.14 6.88
C VAL A 561 -12.40 27.57 7.82
N ILE A 562 -12.69 26.74 8.83
CA ILE A 562 -13.87 26.89 9.69
C ILE A 562 -13.60 27.56 11.05
N THR A 563 -12.36 27.93 11.38
CA THR A 563 -12.03 28.58 12.66
C THR A 563 -11.07 29.73 12.47
N LYS A 564 -11.38 30.90 13.04
CA LYS A 564 -10.37 31.93 13.32
C LYS A 564 -9.32 31.31 14.24
N LYS A 565 -8.05 31.44 13.87
CA LYS A 565 -6.82 31.01 14.59
C LYS A 565 -7.08 30.39 15.96
N LEU A 566 -6.77 29.10 16.12
CA LEU A 566 -6.99 28.39 17.38
C LEU A 566 -6.27 29.11 18.55
N ASP A 567 -6.93 29.16 19.71
CA ASP A 567 -6.66 30.02 20.89
C ASP A 567 -5.17 30.07 21.33
N PRO A 568 -4.65 31.19 21.90
CA PRO A 568 -3.24 31.40 22.23
C PRO A 568 -2.61 30.38 23.18
N ALA A 569 -3.41 29.62 23.93
CA ALA A 569 -2.91 28.48 24.71
C ALA A 569 -2.16 27.46 23.82
N SER A 570 -2.52 27.39 22.52
CA SER A 570 -1.90 26.55 21.51
C SER A 570 -0.77 27.21 20.71
N ARG A 571 -0.41 28.47 21.00
CA ARG A 571 0.65 29.21 20.32
C ARG A 571 2.03 28.84 20.91
N PRO A 572 3.03 28.45 20.11
CA PRO A 572 4.41 28.42 20.60
C PRO A 572 4.87 29.86 20.91
N PRO A 573 5.68 30.10 21.96
CA PRO A 573 6.33 31.39 22.15
C PRO A 573 7.27 31.66 20.96
N GLU A 574 7.40 32.92 20.56
CA GLU A 574 8.25 33.37 19.46
C GLU A 574 9.64 32.73 19.53
N VAL A 575 9.94 31.89 18.55
CA VAL A 575 11.32 31.49 18.28
C VAL A 575 11.94 32.68 17.58
N THR A 576 12.73 33.45 18.33
CA THR A 576 13.75 34.31 17.73
C THR A 576 14.55 33.46 16.76
N MET A 577 14.56 33.87 15.49
CA MET A 577 15.35 33.29 14.43
C MET A 577 16.78 33.05 14.94
N ILE A 578 17.11 31.79 15.23
CA ILE A 578 18.51 31.39 15.31
C ILE A 578 18.99 31.42 13.86
N THR A 579 19.65 32.51 13.51
CA THR A 579 20.43 32.61 12.28
C THR A 579 21.34 31.38 12.18
N ARG A 580 21.39 30.80 10.97
CA ARG A 580 22.28 29.70 10.58
C ARG A 580 23.65 29.84 11.25
N PRO A 581 24.25 28.77 11.79
CA PRO A 581 25.68 28.77 12.01
C PRO A 581 26.34 28.90 10.63
N GLU A 582 27.15 29.93 10.48
CA GLU A 582 28.01 30.10 9.33
C GLU A 582 28.86 28.84 9.14
N LEU A 583 28.91 28.39 7.88
CA LEU A 583 29.89 27.42 7.42
C LEU A 583 31.28 27.97 7.72
N TYR A 584 31.98 27.35 8.67
CA TYR A 584 33.41 27.57 8.85
C TYR A 584 34.13 27.17 7.56
N SER A 585 34.67 28.16 6.86
CA SER A 585 35.80 28.00 5.96
C SER A 585 37.04 27.78 6.81
N THR A 586 37.73 26.66 6.63
CA THR A 586 39.08 26.48 7.14
C THR A 586 40.06 26.74 6.01
N THR A 587 40.78 27.85 6.10
CA THR A 587 41.99 28.12 5.33
C THR A 587 43.16 27.39 5.97
N ASN A 588 43.98 26.70 5.17
CA ASN A 588 45.30 26.25 5.61
C ASN A 588 46.30 27.40 5.44
N ALA A 589 47.43 27.30 6.15
CA ALA A 589 48.41 28.37 6.36
C ALA A 589 49.12 28.92 5.11
N ASP A 590 48.86 28.39 3.92
CA ASP A 590 49.50 28.82 2.66
C ASP A 590 48.52 29.44 1.63
N GLY A 591 47.26 29.71 2.01
CA GLY A 591 46.41 30.64 1.26
C GLY A 591 45.82 30.18 -0.08
N GLU A 592 45.78 28.88 -0.38
CA GLU A 592 45.07 28.37 -1.59
C GLU A 592 43.73 27.68 -1.25
N THR A 593 42.67 28.06 -1.98
CA THR A 593 41.35 27.44 -1.95
C THR A 593 41.29 26.21 -2.85
N VAL A 594 41.04 25.02 -2.28
CA VAL A 594 40.88 23.77 -3.03
C VAL A 594 39.40 23.44 -3.23
N SER A 595 38.98 23.27 -4.49
CA SER A 595 37.69 22.69 -4.90
C SER A 595 37.76 21.16 -4.82
N PRO A 596 36.72 20.42 -4.36
CA PRO A 596 36.73 18.97 -4.48
C PRO A 596 36.32 18.53 -5.89
N PHE A 597 37.35 18.48 -6.75
CA PHE A 597 37.65 17.55 -7.86
C PHE A 597 36.54 16.76 -8.58
N VAL A 598 36.48 17.04 -9.88
CA VAL A 598 36.40 16.09 -11.01
C VAL A 598 37.65 15.20 -11.04
N PHE A 599 37.54 13.88 -11.31
CA PHE A 599 38.26 13.18 -12.39
C PHE A 599 38.10 11.62 -12.45
N ILE A 600 37.93 11.15 -13.71
CA ILE A 600 38.43 9.92 -14.41
C ILE A 600 37.97 8.55 -13.92
N GLY A 601 37.34 7.81 -14.84
CA GLY A 601 36.80 6.47 -14.62
C GLY A 601 37.67 5.31 -15.12
N VAL A 602 37.21 4.09 -14.78
CA VAL A 602 37.43 2.76 -15.41
C VAL A 602 36.36 1.79 -14.77
N PRO A 603 36.15 0.55 -15.24
CA PRO A 603 35.24 0.07 -16.27
C PRO A 603 33.97 -0.67 -15.75
N LEU A 604 33.08 -1.02 -16.69
CA LEU A 604 31.90 -1.91 -16.58
C LEU A 604 32.16 -3.23 -15.81
N PRO A 605 31.20 -3.77 -15.04
CA PRO A 605 31.24 -5.17 -14.58
C PRO A 605 30.55 -6.13 -15.56
N ASP A 606 31.31 -7.16 -15.95
CA ASP A 606 30.92 -8.32 -16.75
C ASP A 606 29.83 -9.19 -16.08
N CYS A 607 28.67 -9.33 -16.72
CA CYS A 607 27.75 -10.46 -16.46
C CYS A 607 27.25 -11.16 -17.74
N LEU A 608 27.93 -10.92 -18.87
CA LEU A 608 27.69 -11.61 -20.13
C LEU A 608 29.02 -12.05 -20.73
N LYS A 609 29.66 -13.09 -20.15
CA LYS A 609 30.66 -13.96 -20.81
C LYS A 609 31.20 -15.00 -19.81
N ARG A 610 30.81 -16.26 -20.01
CA ARG A 610 31.66 -17.48 -20.02
C ARG A 610 30.79 -18.72 -19.82
N THR A 611 30.33 -19.26 -20.94
CA THR A 611 30.21 -20.70 -21.16
C THR A 611 31.38 -21.11 -22.04
N SER A 612 32.29 -21.95 -21.56
CA SER A 612 32.96 -23.06 -22.29
C SER A 612 34.25 -23.51 -21.58
N THR A 613 34.45 -24.83 -21.54
CA THR A 613 35.66 -25.62 -21.21
C THR A 613 36.07 -25.60 -19.73
N PHE A 614 36.19 -26.71 -18.98
CA PHE A 614 36.29 -28.16 -19.25
C PHE A 614 35.39 -28.96 -18.31
#